data_AF-A0A7C7QVE4-F1
#
_entry.id   AF-A0A7C7QVE4-F1
#
_cell.length_a   1.000
_cell.length_b   1.000
_cell.length_c   1.000
_cell.angle_alpha   90.00
_cell.angle_beta   90.00
_cell.angle_gamma   90.00
#
_symmetry.space_group_name_H-M   'P 1'
#
loop_
_entity.id
_entity.type
_entity.pdbx_description
1 polymer ?
#
loop_
_entity_poly.entity_id
_entity_poly.type
_entity_poly.pdbx_seq_one_letter_code
_entity_poly.pdbx_strand_id
1 'polypeptide(L)'
;MIMKLTRRMALTSVAAIGILASASGAAFADGHLLQLRLSMSGSETDQRSVAMAEVFGPAVSEFASYEPAYNATLFAQGTELEAISRGNLEMTISSAQELAQFFPEFSIFTAGYVHQDAAHQVAVFNDPLMDPFKQTAIDELGVRLLSVMYLGRRHVNLRQCPDELTVTTPADLDGVNLRMPGTDAWQFLGAALGASPTPMAFSEVYTALS
;
A
#
# COMPACT_ATOMS: atom_id res chain seq x y z
N MET A 1 47.86 11.48 62.11
CA MET A 1 46.75 10.53 62.28
C MET A 1 46.84 9.54 61.12
N ILE A 2 47.30 8.30 61.36
CA ILE A 2 47.56 7.31 60.29
C ILE A 2 46.27 6.53 60.05
N MET A 3 45.65 6.71 58.90
CA MET A 3 44.40 6.04 58.53
C MET A 3 44.71 4.59 58.13
N LYS A 4 44.28 3.61 58.95
CA LYS A 4 44.46 2.18 58.66
C LYS A 4 43.47 1.75 57.59
N LEU A 5 43.92 1.54 56.36
CA LEU A 5 43.11 0.90 55.32
C LEU A 5 42.79 -0.53 55.74
N THR A 6 41.50 -0.82 55.92
CA THR A 6 41.02 -2.17 56.20
C THR A 6 40.51 -2.84 54.93
N ARG A 7 40.60 -4.17 54.86
CA ARG A 7 40.08 -4.98 53.72
C ARG A 7 38.63 -4.62 53.35
N ARG A 8 37.81 -4.22 54.32
CA ARG A 8 36.42 -3.78 54.11
C ARG A 8 36.30 -2.44 53.37
N MET A 9 37.24 -1.51 53.58
CA MET A 9 37.30 -0.24 52.84
C MET A 9 37.73 -0.44 51.38
N ALA A 10 38.59 -1.42 51.10
CA ALA A 10 38.99 -1.78 49.74
C ALA A 10 37.82 -2.44 48.95
N LEU A 11 37.04 -3.30 49.60
CA LEU A 11 35.87 -3.95 48.97
C LEU A 11 34.72 -2.97 48.68
N THR A 12 34.51 -1.96 49.52
CA THR A 12 33.48 -0.93 49.30
C THR A 12 33.86 0.06 48.19
N SER A 13 35.14 0.34 47.99
CA SER A 13 35.60 1.21 46.90
C SER A 13 35.58 0.52 45.53
N VAL A 14 35.82 -0.80 45.45
CA VAL A 14 35.67 -1.58 44.20
C VAL A 14 34.20 -1.70 43.77
N ALA A 15 33.28 -1.87 44.73
CA ALA A 15 31.84 -1.91 44.42
C ALA A 15 31.30 -0.56 43.91
N ALA A 16 31.81 0.57 44.42
CA ALA A 16 31.40 1.90 43.97
C ALA A 16 31.91 2.24 42.55
N ILE A 17 33.09 1.75 42.17
CA ILE A 17 33.64 1.95 40.82
C ILE A 17 32.90 1.08 39.78
N GLY A 18 32.48 -0.13 40.16
CA GLY A 18 31.70 -1.00 39.26
C GLY A 18 30.32 -0.46 38.90
N ILE A 19 29.68 0.29 39.81
CA ILE A 19 28.36 0.89 39.59
C ILE A 19 28.46 2.18 38.75
N LEU A 20 29.56 2.95 38.86
CA LEU A 20 29.75 4.11 37.98
C LEU A 20 30.21 3.74 36.57
N ALA A 21 30.90 2.61 36.37
CA ALA A 21 31.32 2.15 35.05
C ALA A 21 30.18 1.54 34.21
N SER A 22 29.04 1.24 34.82
CA SER A 22 27.85 0.70 34.14
C SER A 22 26.88 1.80 33.67
N ALA A 23 27.11 3.07 34.03
CA ALA A 23 26.27 4.21 33.64
C ALA A 23 26.79 4.99 32.41
N SER A 24 27.96 4.63 31.89
CA SER A 24 28.62 5.29 30.73
C SER A 24 28.70 4.41 29.49
N GLY A 25 27.93 3.32 29.45
CA GLY A 25 27.55 2.72 28.19
C GLY A 25 26.67 3.71 27.45
N ALA A 26 27.26 4.49 26.54
CA ALA A 26 26.50 5.16 25.50
C ALA A 26 25.55 4.09 24.92
N ALA A 27 24.25 4.29 25.07
CA ALA A 27 23.28 3.56 24.29
C ALA A 27 23.60 3.89 22.84
N PHE A 28 24.40 3.03 22.19
CA PHE A 28 24.44 3.01 20.75
C PHE A 28 22.99 2.78 20.34
N ALA A 29 22.37 3.82 19.78
CA ALA A 29 21.10 3.65 19.10
C ALA A 29 21.33 2.51 18.11
N ASP A 30 20.63 1.40 18.35
CA ASP A 30 20.74 0.23 17.50
C ASP A 30 20.44 0.69 16.08
N GLY A 31 21.36 0.47 15.15
CA GLY A 31 21.33 0.98 13.79
C GLY A 31 20.24 0.34 12.92
N HIS A 32 19.09 0.02 13.51
CA HIS A 32 17.94 -0.54 12.83
C HIS A 32 17.27 0.59 12.03
N LEU A 33 17.51 0.54 10.72
CA LEU A 33 16.75 1.31 9.74
C LEU A 33 15.25 1.11 10.00
N LEU A 34 14.47 2.17 9.80
CA LEU A 34 13.01 2.05 9.84
C LEU A 34 12.56 1.01 8.82
N GLN A 35 11.80 0.01 9.25
CA GLN A 35 11.27 -0.98 8.32
C GLN A 35 10.07 -0.39 7.57
N LEU A 36 10.09 -0.48 6.24
CA LEU A 36 8.99 -0.07 5.37
C LEU A 36 8.55 -1.26 4.52
N ARG A 37 7.63 -2.07 5.06
CA ARG A 37 7.06 -3.20 4.33
C ARG A 37 6.00 -2.71 3.36
N LEU A 38 6.13 -3.09 2.08
CA LEU A 38 5.12 -2.87 1.05
C LEU A 38 4.37 -4.17 0.79
N SER A 39 3.03 -4.15 0.80
CA SER A 39 2.21 -5.23 0.24
C SER A 39 1.43 -4.75 -0.96
N MET A 40 1.41 -5.53 -2.05
CA MET A 40 0.56 -5.27 -3.21
C MET A 40 0.23 -6.55 -3.99
N SER A 41 -0.87 -6.50 -4.76
CA SER A 41 -1.32 -7.64 -5.56
C SER A 41 -0.60 -7.82 -6.90
N GLY A 42 0.05 -6.78 -7.43
CA GLY A 42 0.78 -6.85 -8.70
C GLY A 42 2.11 -7.59 -8.58
N SER A 43 2.72 -7.92 -9.72
CA SER A 43 3.99 -8.62 -9.79
C SER A 43 5.20 -7.71 -9.54
N GLU A 44 6.35 -8.32 -9.34
CA GLU A 44 7.68 -7.70 -9.27
C GLU A 44 7.99 -6.85 -10.51
N THR A 45 7.45 -7.25 -11.67
CA THR A 45 7.68 -6.64 -12.99
C THR A 45 6.65 -5.59 -13.38
N ASP A 46 5.62 -5.36 -12.55
CA ASP A 46 4.71 -4.22 -12.73
C ASP A 46 5.53 -2.92 -12.64
N GLN A 47 5.31 -1.97 -13.56
CA GLN A 47 6.09 -0.74 -13.60
C GLN A 47 5.99 0.09 -12.31
N ARG A 48 4.91 -0.06 -11.54
CA ARG A 48 4.77 0.56 -10.22
C ARG A 48 5.68 -0.11 -9.19
N SER A 49 5.81 -1.44 -9.22
CA SER A 49 6.76 -2.20 -8.40
C SER A 49 8.20 -1.81 -8.72
N VAL A 50 8.53 -1.74 -10.02
CA VAL A 50 9.86 -1.34 -10.49
C VAL A 50 10.19 0.09 -10.03
N ALA A 51 9.26 1.04 -10.17
CA ALA A 51 9.47 2.40 -9.69
C ALA A 51 9.72 2.46 -8.17
N MET A 52 9.00 1.66 -7.38
CA MET A 52 9.24 1.59 -5.94
C MET A 52 10.60 0.95 -5.61
N ALA A 53 10.99 -0.12 -6.30
CA ALA A 53 12.23 -0.83 -6.06
C ALA A 53 13.48 -0.08 -6.54
N GLU A 54 13.41 0.61 -7.67
CA GLU A 54 14.57 1.25 -8.32
C GLU A 54 14.69 2.75 -8.01
N VAL A 55 13.62 3.40 -7.53
CA VAL A 55 13.64 4.84 -7.19
C VAL A 55 13.37 5.06 -5.71
N PHE A 56 12.21 4.62 -5.20
CA PHE A 56 11.84 4.89 -3.80
C PHE A 56 12.78 4.20 -2.81
N GLY A 57 13.02 2.89 -2.97
CA GLY A 57 13.89 2.11 -2.10
C GLY A 57 15.30 2.71 -1.95
N PRO A 58 16.02 3.02 -3.04
CA PRO A 58 17.32 3.69 -2.97
C PRO A 58 17.24 5.06 -2.32
N ALA A 59 16.19 5.86 -2.59
CA ALA A 59 16.04 7.20 -2.05
C ALA A 59 15.85 7.25 -0.52
N VAL A 60 15.35 6.17 0.09
CA VAL A 60 15.15 6.10 1.56
C VAL A 60 16.20 5.26 2.29
N SER A 61 17.13 4.65 1.55
CA SER A 61 18.07 3.63 2.07
C SER A 61 19.00 4.10 3.21
N GLU A 62 19.21 5.42 3.35
CA GLU A 62 20.01 5.97 4.45
C GLU A 62 19.31 5.88 5.82
N PHE A 63 17.98 5.79 5.85
CA PHE A 63 17.20 5.84 7.09
C PHE A 63 16.10 4.76 7.19
N ALA A 64 15.77 4.07 6.10
CA ALA A 64 14.75 3.03 6.05
C ALA A 64 15.15 1.84 5.16
N SER A 65 14.67 0.65 5.53
CA SER A 65 14.72 -0.59 4.73
C SER A 65 13.41 -0.76 3.97
N TYR A 66 13.46 -0.74 2.64
CA TYR A 66 12.29 -1.00 1.79
C TYR A 66 12.15 -2.51 1.53
N GLU A 67 11.03 -3.09 1.96
CA GLU A 67 10.82 -4.54 1.97
C GLU A 67 9.50 -4.91 1.26
N PRO A 68 9.53 -5.17 -0.05
CA PRO A 68 8.32 -5.45 -0.81
C PRO A 68 7.88 -6.92 -0.75
N ALA A 69 6.57 -7.10 -0.69
CA ALA A 69 5.86 -8.35 -0.90
C ALA A 69 4.85 -8.17 -2.05
N TYR A 70 5.10 -8.88 -3.14
CA TYR A 70 4.31 -8.82 -4.37
C TYR A 70 3.30 -9.97 -4.42
N ASN A 71 2.47 -9.97 -5.47
CA ASN A 71 1.52 -11.05 -5.76
C ASN A 71 0.54 -11.37 -4.60
N ALA A 72 0.24 -10.38 -3.75
CA ALA A 72 -0.59 -10.52 -2.55
C ALA A 72 -0.11 -11.62 -1.58
N THR A 73 1.20 -11.86 -1.51
CA THR A 73 1.80 -12.91 -0.65
C THR A 73 1.79 -12.58 0.83
N LEU A 74 1.75 -11.29 1.18
CA LEU A 74 1.74 -10.83 2.57
C LEU A 74 0.33 -10.50 3.07
N PHE A 75 -0.40 -9.65 2.33
CA PHE A 75 -1.81 -9.33 2.59
C PHE A 75 -2.64 -9.56 1.34
N ALA A 76 -3.87 -10.03 1.54
CA ALA A 76 -4.84 -10.21 0.48
C ALA A 76 -5.30 -8.84 -0.07
N GLN A 77 -5.61 -8.79 -1.36
CA GLN A 77 -6.10 -7.57 -2.02
C GLN A 77 -7.32 -6.99 -1.31
N GLY A 78 -7.27 -5.70 -0.98
CA GLY A 78 -8.34 -4.97 -0.29
C GLY A 78 -8.21 -4.95 1.24
N THR A 79 -7.19 -5.61 1.80
CA THR A 79 -6.97 -5.65 3.27
C THR A 79 -5.77 -4.81 3.71
N GLU A 80 -4.99 -4.29 2.76
CA GLU A 80 -3.73 -3.60 3.03
C GLU A 80 -3.93 -2.29 3.81
N LEU A 81 -4.99 -1.51 3.52
CA LEU A 81 -5.27 -0.27 4.25
C LEU A 81 -5.62 -0.53 5.73
N GLU A 82 -6.37 -1.59 6.03
CA GLU A 82 -6.63 -2.00 7.42
C GLU A 82 -5.36 -2.46 8.12
N ALA A 83 -4.49 -3.18 7.40
CA ALA A 83 -3.21 -3.61 7.94
C ALA A 83 -2.33 -2.41 8.31
N ILE A 84 -2.31 -1.36 7.49
CA ILE A 84 -1.60 -0.11 7.81
C ILE A 84 -2.22 0.57 9.01
N SER A 85 -3.55 0.72 9.04
CA SER A 85 -4.26 1.36 10.16
C SER A 85 -4.01 0.68 11.51
N ARG A 86 -3.80 -0.65 11.50
CA ARG A 86 -3.48 -1.44 12.70
C ARG A 86 -1.99 -1.50 13.04
N GLY A 87 -1.12 -0.85 12.25
CA GLY A 87 0.33 -0.88 12.45
C GLY A 87 1.00 -2.20 12.05
N ASN A 88 0.34 -3.02 11.21
CA ASN A 88 0.85 -4.31 10.75
C ASN A 88 1.56 -4.25 9.39
N LEU A 89 1.45 -3.12 8.68
CA LEU A 89 2.06 -2.85 7.38
C LEU A 89 2.40 -1.36 7.29
N GLU A 90 3.45 -0.97 6.56
CA GLU A 90 3.83 0.45 6.45
C GLU A 90 3.40 1.08 5.12
N MET A 91 3.37 0.29 4.04
CA MET A 91 3.11 0.79 2.70
C MET A 91 2.24 -0.15 1.88
N THR A 92 1.46 0.43 0.97
CA THR A 92 0.78 -0.31 -0.10
C THR A 92 0.61 0.58 -1.32
N ILE A 93 0.33 -0.02 -2.49
CA ILE A 93 -0.16 0.69 -3.67
C ILE A 93 -1.68 0.49 -3.73
N SER A 94 -2.41 1.37 -3.04
CA SER A 94 -3.86 1.31 -2.92
C SER A 94 -4.59 1.92 -4.13
N SER A 95 -5.92 1.86 -4.11
CA SER A 95 -6.82 2.43 -5.11
C SER A 95 -7.92 3.28 -4.47
N ALA A 96 -8.50 4.22 -5.24
CA ALA A 96 -9.66 4.98 -4.79
C ALA A 96 -10.87 4.07 -4.47
N GLN A 97 -10.97 2.92 -5.12
CA GLN A 97 -11.99 1.91 -4.87
C GLN A 97 -11.87 1.23 -3.51
N GLU A 98 -10.64 1.04 -3.02
CA GLU A 98 -10.39 0.53 -1.66
C GLU A 98 -10.69 1.61 -0.62
N LEU A 99 -10.23 2.84 -0.85
CA LEU A 99 -10.57 3.98 0.04
C LEU A 99 -12.08 4.21 0.12
N ALA A 100 -12.82 4.01 -0.98
CA ALA A 100 -14.27 4.13 -1.01
C ALA A 100 -15.02 3.10 -0.15
N GLN A 101 -14.36 2.01 0.30
CA GLN A 101 -14.95 1.09 1.27
C GLN A 101 -15.03 1.68 2.68
N PHE A 102 -14.13 2.63 3.00
CA PHE A 102 -14.13 3.37 4.27
C PHE A 102 -14.84 4.72 4.13
N PHE A 103 -14.60 5.40 3.00
CA PHE A 103 -15.02 6.78 2.74
C PHE A 103 -15.77 6.87 1.41
N PRO A 104 -17.10 6.67 1.38
CA PRO A 104 -17.87 6.59 0.14
C PRO A 104 -17.64 7.74 -0.84
N GLU A 105 -17.28 8.94 -0.37
CA GLU A 105 -16.94 10.11 -1.18
C GLU A 105 -15.74 9.90 -2.12
N PHE A 106 -14.82 8.98 -1.82
CA PHE A 106 -13.72 8.62 -2.73
C PHE A 106 -14.21 7.97 -4.02
N SER A 107 -15.47 7.49 -4.07
CA SER A 107 -16.07 6.92 -5.27
C SER A 107 -16.08 7.88 -6.47
N ILE A 108 -16.02 9.20 -6.24
CA ILE A 108 -15.91 10.20 -7.32
C ILE A 108 -14.67 9.96 -8.20
N PHE A 109 -13.58 9.45 -7.62
CA PHE A 109 -12.33 9.17 -8.34
C PHE A 109 -12.34 7.80 -9.04
N THR A 110 -13.35 6.97 -8.75
CA THR A 110 -13.50 5.61 -9.32
C THR A 110 -14.38 5.58 -10.57
N ALA A 111 -15.13 6.66 -10.81
CA ALA A 111 -16.13 6.73 -11.86
C ALA A 111 -15.52 6.57 -13.26
N GLY A 112 -16.17 5.74 -14.07
CA GLY A 112 -15.77 5.51 -15.46
C GLY A 112 -15.75 6.80 -16.27
N TYR A 113 -14.73 6.97 -17.11
CA TYR A 113 -14.57 8.10 -18.04
C TYR A 113 -14.37 9.50 -17.42
N VAL A 114 -14.25 9.64 -16.10
CA VAL A 114 -13.98 10.93 -15.43
C VAL A 114 -12.53 11.37 -15.61
N HIS A 115 -11.57 10.55 -15.19
CA HIS A 115 -10.15 10.81 -15.43
C HIS A 115 -9.80 10.56 -16.90
N GLN A 116 -9.11 11.51 -17.53
CA GLN A 116 -8.88 11.52 -18.99
C GLN A 116 -7.53 10.92 -19.37
N ASP A 117 -6.50 11.21 -18.57
CA ASP A 117 -5.15 10.70 -18.75
C ASP A 117 -4.35 10.79 -17.44
N ALA A 118 -3.08 10.39 -17.50
CA ALA A 118 -2.16 10.43 -16.36
C ALA A 118 -1.92 11.86 -15.85
N ALA A 119 -1.84 12.86 -16.74
CA ALA A 119 -1.59 14.24 -16.35
C ALA A 119 -2.80 14.82 -15.60
N HIS A 120 -4.02 14.49 -16.02
CA HIS A 120 -5.25 14.85 -15.32
C HIS A 120 -5.27 14.25 -13.91
N GLN A 121 -4.87 12.99 -13.72
CA GLN A 121 -4.78 12.37 -12.38
C GLN A 121 -3.80 13.11 -11.46
N VAL A 122 -2.64 13.50 -11.98
CA VAL A 122 -1.65 14.30 -11.22
C VAL A 122 -2.20 15.68 -10.87
N ALA A 123 -2.88 16.34 -11.81
CA ALA A 123 -3.50 17.64 -11.57
C ALA A 123 -4.57 17.56 -10.47
N VAL A 124 -5.48 16.58 -10.53
CA VAL A 124 -6.52 16.34 -9.52
C VAL A 124 -5.91 16.06 -8.15
N PHE A 125 -4.89 15.19 -8.07
CA PHE A 125 -4.27 14.85 -6.79
C PHE A 125 -3.54 16.02 -6.14
N ASN A 126 -3.03 16.97 -6.93
CA ASN A 126 -2.30 18.15 -6.43
C ASN A 126 -3.19 19.38 -6.24
N ASP A 127 -4.43 19.35 -6.71
CA ASP A 127 -5.37 20.44 -6.52
C ASP A 127 -5.90 20.48 -5.06
N PRO A 128 -6.17 21.66 -4.47
CA PRO A 128 -6.75 21.78 -3.12
C PRO A 128 -8.05 21.01 -2.91
N LEU A 129 -8.77 20.64 -3.96
CA LEU A 129 -9.92 19.73 -3.87
C LEU A 129 -9.57 18.43 -3.14
N MET A 130 -8.33 17.95 -3.24
CA MET A 130 -7.87 16.67 -2.68
C MET A 130 -7.48 16.77 -1.20
N ASP A 131 -7.30 17.99 -0.67
CA ASP A 131 -6.91 18.21 0.73
C ASP A 131 -7.87 17.58 1.75
N PRO A 132 -9.21 17.77 1.68
CA PRO A 132 -10.12 17.12 2.62
C PRO A 132 -10.04 15.59 2.54
N PHE A 133 -9.90 15.01 1.34
CA PHE A 133 -9.78 13.56 1.17
C PHE A 133 -8.50 13.00 1.78
N LYS A 134 -7.36 13.68 1.57
CA LYS A 134 -6.08 13.31 2.19
C LYS A 134 -6.14 13.42 3.71
N GLN A 135 -6.80 14.46 4.21
CA GLN A 135 -6.95 14.69 5.64
C GLN A 135 -7.82 13.62 6.30
N THR A 136 -8.96 13.26 5.69
CA THR A 136 -9.81 12.15 6.17
C THR A 136 -9.04 10.84 6.26
N ALA A 137 -8.23 10.48 5.25
CA ALA A 137 -7.42 9.26 5.30
C ALA A 137 -6.39 9.24 6.45
N ILE A 138 -5.83 10.41 6.79
CA ILE A 138 -4.91 10.55 7.92
C ILE A 138 -5.66 10.42 9.25
N ASP A 139 -6.76 11.14 9.41
CA ASP A 139 -7.47 11.25 10.69
C ASP A 139 -8.19 9.95 11.08
N GLU A 140 -8.77 9.26 10.09
CA GLU A 140 -9.65 8.11 10.31
C GLU A 140 -8.94 6.76 10.11
N LEU A 141 -7.91 6.67 9.26
CA LEU A 141 -7.13 5.44 9.05
C LEU A 141 -5.68 5.53 9.53
N GLY A 142 -5.15 6.72 9.83
CA GLY A 142 -3.72 6.90 10.05
C GLY A 142 -2.88 6.70 8.78
N VAL A 143 -3.50 6.80 7.58
CA VAL A 143 -2.85 6.56 6.29
C VAL A 143 -2.57 7.88 5.59
N ARG A 144 -1.33 8.07 5.13
CA ARG A 144 -0.96 9.24 4.32
C ARG A 144 -0.90 8.86 2.83
N LEU A 145 -1.73 9.51 2.02
CA LEU A 145 -1.66 9.39 0.56
C LEU A 145 -0.51 10.27 0.04
N LEU A 146 0.63 9.66 -0.28
CA LEU A 146 1.85 10.39 -0.65
C LEU A 146 1.86 10.86 -2.10
N SER A 147 1.39 10.01 -3.02
CA SER A 147 1.47 10.23 -4.47
C SER A 147 0.31 9.53 -5.17
N VAL A 148 0.01 9.97 -6.39
CA VAL A 148 -0.82 9.22 -7.35
C VAL A 148 0.08 8.50 -8.34
N MET A 149 -0.24 7.23 -8.64
CA MET A 149 0.48 6.42 -9.63
C MET A 149 -0.44 6.08 -10.79
N TYR A 150 0.03 6.30 -12.02
CA TYR A 150 -0.73 5.92 -13.20
C TYR A 150 -0.69 4.40 -13.40
N LEU A 151 -1.84 3.75 -13.26
CA LEU A 151 -1.98 2.31 -13.53
C LEU A 151 -2.14 2.03 -15.03
N GLY A 152 -2.97 2.81 -15.73
CA GLY A 152 -3.27 2.58 -17.14
C GLY A 152 -4.71 2.89 -17.54
N ARG A 153 -5.00 2.65 -18.81
CA ARG A 153 -6.36 2.65 -19.36
C ARG A 153 -6.94 1.25 -19.25
N ARG A 154 -8.11 1.13 -18.64
CA ARG A 154 -8.79 -0.15 -18.48
C ARG A 154 -9.63 -0.42 -19.72
N HIS A 155 -9.52 -1.64 -20.24
CA HIS A 155 -10.28 -2.11 -21.39
C HIS A 155 -10.91 -3.47 -21.06
N VAL A 156 -12.03 -3.76 -21.71
CA VAL A 156 -12.64 -5.09 -21.63
C VAL A 156 -11.75 -6.07 -22.39
N ASN A 157 -11.35 -7.14 -21.71
CA ASN A 157 -10.59 -8.24 -22.30
C ASN A 157 -11.42 -9.52 -22.14
N LEU A 158 -11.70 -10.18 -23.25
CA LEU A 158 -12.58 -11.34 -23.34
C LEU A 158 -11.80 -12.54 -23.85
N ARG A 159 -12.24 -13.75 -23.48
CA ARG A 159 -11.74 -15.01 -24.04
C ARG A 159 -12.23 -15.22 -25.47
N GLN A 160 -13.44 -14.71 -25.75
CA GLN A 160 -14.11 -14.81 -27.02
C GLN A 160 -13.31 -14.07 -28.10
N CYS A 161 -13.17 -14.72 -29.26
CA CYS A 161 -12.63 -14.08 -30.45
C CYS A 161 -13.65 -13.09 -31.05
N PRO A 162 -13.22 -12.11 -31.86
CA PRO A 162 -14.14 -11.12 -32.44
C PRO A 162 -15.28 -11.72 -33.27
N ASP A 163 -15.06 -12.88 -33.91
CA ASP A 163 -16.08 -13.63 -34.66
C ASP A 163 -17.12 -14.33 -33.77
N GLU A 164 -16.77 -14.62 -32.51
CA GLU A 164 -17.69 -15.17 -31.50
C GLU A 164 -18.50 -14.07 -30.80
N LEU A 165 -17.83 -12.95 -30.49
CA LEU A 165 -18.44 -11.81 -29.83
C LEU A 165 -17.73 -10.51 -30.22
N THR A 166 -18.38 -9.71 -31.06
CA THR A 166 -17.94 -8.33 -31.36
C THR A 166 -18.64 -7.37 -30.42
N VAL A 167 -17.87 -6.58 -29.66
CA VAL A 167 -18.40 -5.56 -28.73
C VAL A 167 -18.30 -4.17 -29.35
N THR A 168 -19.45 -3.58 -29.67
CA THR A 168 -19.57 -2.21 -30.22
C THR A 168 -20.37 -1.28 -29.32
N THR A 169 -21.30 -1.83 -28.54
CA THR A 169 -22.16 -1.11 -27.60
C THR A 169 -22.22 -1.85 -26.27
N PRO A 170 -22.61 -1.19 -25.16
CA PRO A 170 -22.83 -1.85 -23.88
C PRO A 170 -23.80 -3.05 -23.94
N ALA A 171 -24.79 -3.02 -24.85
CA ALA A 171 -25.74 -4.11 -25.00
C ALA A 171 -25.09 -5.43 -25.48
N ASP A 172 -23.96 -5.35 -26.18
CA ASP A 172 -23.20 -6.53 -26.63
C ASP A 172 -22.52 -7.27 -25.47
N LEU A 173 -22.47 -6.66 -24.27
CA LEU A 173 -21.92 -7.28 -23.06
C LEU A 173 -22.99 -7.96 -22.20
N ASP A 174 -24.26 -7.96 -22.61
CA ASP A 174 -25.34 -8.60 -21.84
C ASP A 174 -25.03 -10.08 -21.60
N GLY A 175 -25.17 -10.50 -20.34
CA GLY A 175 -24.85 -11.87 -19.90
C GLY A 175 -23.35 -12.22 -19.87
N VAL A 176 -22.44 -11.34 -20.30
CA VAL A 176 -20.99 -11.60 -20.21
C VAL A 176 -20.58 -11.61 -18.75
N ASN A 177 -20.08 -12.76 -18.27
CA ASN A 177 -19.46 -12.84 -16.95
C ASN A 177 -18.12 -12.11 -16.96
N LEU A 178 -18.09 -10.90 -16.40
CA LEU A 178 -16.91 -10.04 -16.38
C LEU A 178 -16.27 -10.04 -15.00
N ARG A 179 -15.08 -10.60 -14.87
CA ARG A 179 -14.33 -10.49 -13.62
C ARG A 179 -14.05 -9.02 -13.29
N MET A 180 -14.37 -8.61 -12.07
CA MET A 180 -14.02 -7.30 -11.49
C MET A 180 -13.42 -7.50 -10.08
N PRO A 181 -12.56 -6.61 -9.57
CA PRO A 181 -12.10 -6.70 -8.18
C PRO A 181 -13.26 -6.59 -7.17
N GLY A 182 -13.05 -7.07 -5.94
CA GLY A 182 -14.13 -7.39 -5.00
C GLY A 182 -14.82 -6.22 -4.26
N THR A 183 -14.64 -4.97 -4.68
CA THR A 183 -15.31 -3.83 -4.03
C THR A 183 -16.57 -3.42 -4.79
N ASP A 184 -17.55 -2.82 -4.10
CA ASP A 184 -18.82 -2.39 -4.71
C ASP A 184 -18.61 -1.41 -5.87
N ALA A 185 -17.65 -0.48 -5.75
CA ALA A 185 -17.31 0.45 -6.83
C ALA A 185 -16.79 -0.28 -8.08
N TRP A 186 -16.00 -1.34 -7.90
CA TRP A 186 -15.54 -2.17 -9.01
C TRP A 186 -16.67 -2.99 -9.65
N GLN A 187 -17.52 -3.60 -8.83
CA GLN A 187 -18.68 -4.36 -9.32
C GLN A 187 -19.64 -3.45 -10.08
N PHE A 188 -19.95 -2.26 -9.53
CA PHE A 188 -20.79 -1.27 -10.17
C PHE A 188 -20.24 -0.84 -11.54
N LEU A 189 -18.93 -0.59 -11.65
CA LEU A 189 -18.33 -0.25 -12.94
C LEU A 189 -18.52 -1.36 -13.98
N GLY A 190 -18.37 -2.63 -13.60
CA GLY A 190 -18.58 -3.76 -14.52
C GLY A 190 -20.04 -3.86 -14.98
N ALA A 191 -20.99 -3.69 -14.06
CA ALA A 191 -22.41 -3.65 -14.38
C ALA A 191 -22.78 -2.45 -15.27
N ALA A 192 -22.19 -1.27 -15.01
CA ALA A 192 -22.42 -0.06 -15.78
C ALA A 192 -21.91 -0.15 -17.23
N LEU A 193 -20.96 -1.04 -17.51
CA LEU A 193 -20.54 -1.37 -18.88
C LEU A 193 -21.56 -2.25 -19.62
N GLY A 194 -22.55 -2.83 -18.93
CA GLY A 194 -23.55 -3.75 -19.49
C GLY A 194 -23.27 -5.23 -19.24
N ALA A 195 -22.21 -5.57 -18.50
CA ALA A 195 -21.83 -6.94 -18.20
C ALA A 195 -22.46 -7.47 -16.90
N SER A 196 -22.29 -8.76 -16.64
CA SER A 196 -22.60 -9.42 -15.36
C SER A 196 -21.31 -9.58 -14.55
N PRO A 197 -20.96 -8.64 -13.64
CA PRO A 197 -19.68 -8.67 -12.97
C PRO A 197 -19.61 -9.77 -11.90
N THR A 198 -18.44 -10.41 -11.77
CA THR A 198 -18.14 -11.37 -10.69
C THR A 198 -16.92 -10.89 -9.89
N PRO A 199 -16.99 -10.84 -8.54
CA PRO A 199 -15.85 -10.47 -7.69
C PRO A 199 -14.80 -11.59 -7.66
N MET A 200 -13.54 -11.24 -7.86
CA MET A 200 -12.43 -12.19 -7.79
C MET A 200 -11.11 -11.47 -7.50
N ALA A 201 -10.20 -12.08 -6.73
CA ALA A 201 -8.90 -11.51 -6.45
C ALA A 201 -8.01 -11.44 -7.70
N PHE A 202 -7.09 -10.48 -7.78
CA PHE A 202 -6.24 -10.32 -8.96
C PHE A 202 -5.37 -11.55 -9.26
N SER A 203 -4.88 -12.23 -8.22
CA SER A 203 -4.06 -13.44 -8.33
C SER A 203 -4.79 -14.66 -8.92
N GLU A 204 -6.12 -14.67 -8.91
CA GLU A 204 -6.94 -15.80 -9.37
C GLU A 204 -7.37 -15.69 -10.84
N VAL A 205 -7.21 -14.50 -11.44
CA VAL A 205 -7.75 -14.16 -12.76
C VAL A 205 -7.20 -15.07 -13.86
N TYR A 206 -5.89 -15.35 -13.84
CA TYR A 206 -5.26 -16.15 -14.89
C TYR A 206 -5.85 -17.57 -14.92
N THR A 207 -5.98 -18.21 -13.76
CA THR A 207 -6.56 -19.54 -13.63
C THR A 207 -8.04 -19.54 -13.99
N ALA A 208 -8.79 -18.50 -13.62
CA ALA A 208 -10.21 -18.39 -13.97
C ALA A 208 -10.46 -18.19 -15.47
N LEU A 209 -9.50 -17.60 -16.21
CA LEU A 209 -9.58 -17.41 -17.66
C LEU A 209 -9.08 -18.60 -18.48
N SER A 210 -8.37 -19.54 -17.87
CA SER A 210 -7.82 -20.72 -18.55
C SER A 210 -8.96 -21.67 -18.98
#